data_AF-A0A2R6Q524-F1
#
_entry.id   AF-A0A2R6Q524-F1
#
_cell.length_a   1.000
_cell.length_b   1.000
_cell.length_c   1.000
_cell.angle_alpha   90.00
_cell.angle_beta   90.00
_cell.angle_gamma   90.00
#
_symmetry.space_group_name_H-M   'P 1'
#
loop_
_entity.id
_entity.type
_entity.pdbx_description
1 polymer ?
#
loop_
_entity_poly.entity_id
_entity_poly.type
_entity_poly.pdbx_seq_one_letter_code
_entity_poly.pdbx_strand_id
1 'polypeptide(L)'
;MEGSRFVIEASEAESMARKSGLSLVQLLPTLVGPAQTLARPPISNYHVGAAGLGSDGRIFLGVNLEFSGVPLHHSVHAEQFLVTNLAAAGVPRLLAFAVSSAPCGHCRQFLQELRNASHLQICITEQQDTKPNSDFIPLSSILPNPFGPFDLLDNETPLLLEPHHNGLSLLSVSNTKIPNGITNLCNGNCRLLEKNEFELELEIAALEAANNSHAPYSGCPSGVALRDSEGRIYKGSYMESAAYNPSLGPVQAAVVAFVAGGGGGYEGIVGGVLVEREGAAVRQEDTARLLLKMISPKCDFGVVHCVSASNGCKRDSSNGCE
;
A
#
# COMPACT_ATOMS: atom_id res chain seq x y z
N MET A 1 -19.77 20.80 -3.44
CA MET A 1 -19.02 19.57 -3.76
C MET A 1 -18.07 19.35 -2.61
N GLU A 2 -18.50 18.55 -1.65
CA GLU A 2 -17.64 18.08 -0.56
C GLU A 2 -16.55 17.23 -1.22
N GLY A 3 -15.27 17.48 -0.90
CA GLY A 3 -14.13 16.92 -1.63
C GLY A 3 -14.20 15.39 -1.75
N SER A 4 -13.64 14.84 -2.83
CA SER A 4 -13.57 13.40 -3.09
C SER A 4 -12.96 12.65 -1.91
N ARG A 5 -13.80 12.01 -1.10
CA ARG A 5 -13.40 11.38 0.16
C ARG A 5 -13.28 9.88 -0.01
N PHE A 6 -12.08 9.34 0.20
CA PHE A 6 -11.79 7.91 0.07
C PHE A 6 -11.92 7.11 1.37
N VAL A 7 -12.18 7.78 2.50
CA VAL A 7 -12.35 7.14 3.82
C VAL A 7 -13.53 7.78 4.54
N ILE A 8 -14.55 7.01 4.86
CA ILE A 8 -15.71 7.42 5.66
C ILE A 8 -15.46 6.95 7.10
N GLU A 9 -15.49 7.89 8.05
CA GLU A 9 -15.25 7.59 9.46
C GLU A 9 -16.36 6.70 10.04
N ALA A 10 -16.01 5.88 11.04
CA ALA A 10 -16.93 4.87 11.58
C ALA A 10 -18.27 5.47 12.06
N SER A 11 -18.22 6.59 12.78
CA SER A 11 -19.42 7.30 13.27
C SER A 11 -20.31 7.83 12.15
N GLU A 12 -19.71 8.24 11.03
CA GLU A 12 -20.42 8.71 9.86
C GLU A 12 -21.01 7.55 9.06
N ALA A 13 -20.24 6.48 8.87
CA ALA A 13 -20.72 5.25 8.24
C ALA A 13 -21.95 4.68 8.99
N GLU A 14 -21.90 4.66 10.33
CA GLU A 14 -23.04 4.29 11.17
C GLU A 14 -24.24 5.23 11.02
N SER A 15 -23.99 6.54 10.91
CA SER A 15 -25.04 7.55 10.68
C SER A 15 -25.71 7.36 9.33
N MET A 16 -24.92 7.12 8.27
CA MET A 16 -25.41 6.83 6.91
C MET A 16 -26.25 5.54 6.89
N ALA A 17 -25.72 4.46 7.46
CA ALA A 17 -26.42 3.18 7.54
C ALA A 17 -27.78 3.31 8.26
N ARG A 18 -27.80 4.02 9.39
CA ARG A 18 -29.02 4.28 10.17
C ARG A 18 -30.05 5.11 9.40
N LYS A 19 -29.62 6.17 8.71
CA LYS A 19 -30.50 7.03 7.90
C LYS A 19 -31.13 6.26 6.73
N SER A 20 -30.40 5.30 6.17
CA SER A 20 -30.88 4.46 5.07
C SER A 20 -31.60 3.19 5.51
N GLY A 21 -31.65 2.89 6.83
CA GLY A 21 -32.23 1.64 7.34
C GLY A 21 -31.44 0.38 6.96
N LEU A 22 -30.14 0.51 6.68
CA LEU A 22 -29.25 -0.55 6.24
C LEU A 22 -28.26 -0.93 7.36
N SER A 23 -27.72 -2.13 7.32
CA SER A 23 -26.45 -2.44 8.01
C SER A 23 -25.26 -1.82 7.28
N LEU A 24 -24.10 -1.74 7.94
CA LEU A 24 -22.86 -1.24 7.30
C LEU A 24 -22.48 -2.04 6.05
N VAL A 25 -22.64 -3.37 6.08
CA VAL A 25 -22.35 -4.24 4.93
C VAL A 25 -23.32 -3.96 3.77
N GLN A 26 -24.61 -3.78 4.07
CA GLN A 26 -25.63 -3.44 3.07
C GLN A 26 -25.47 -2.01 2.51
N LEU A 27 -24.77 -1.12 3.21
CA LEU A 27 -24.43 0.22 2.71
C LEU A 27 -23.36 0.19 1.61
N LEU A 28 -22.44 -0.79 1.62
CA LEU A 28 -21.30 -0.82 0.70
C LEU A 28 -21.68 -0.72 -0.79
N PRO A 29 -22.67 -1.50 -1.30
CA PRO A 29 -23.07 -1.42 -2.72
C PRO A 29 -23.56 -0.03 -3.14
N THR A 30 -24.18 0.74 -2.23
CA THR A 30 -24.70 2.07 -2.56
C THR A 30 -23.58 3.11 -2.76
N LEU A 31 -22.37 2.80 -2.30
CA LEU A 31 -21.19 3.66 -2.40
C LEU A 31 -20.35 3.38 -3.66
N VAL A 32 -20.58 2.25 -4.32
CA VAL A 32 -19.81 1.81 -5.50
C VAL A 32 -19.98 2.77 -6.69
N GLY A 33 -21.22 3.12 -7.03
CA GLY A 33 -21.51 4.05 -8.13
C GLY A 33 -20.85 5.42 -7.94
N PRO A 34 -21.03 6.08 -6.77
CA PRO A 34 -20.28 7.28 -6.44
C PRO A 34 -18.75 7.11 -6.52
N ALA A 35 -18.20 5.99 -6.03
CA ALA A 35 -16.75 5.72 -6.07
C ALA A 35 -16.21 5.60 -7.51
N GLN A 36 -16.98 5.05 -8.46
CA GLN A 36 -16.55 4.94 -9.87
C GLN A 36 -16.15 6.29 -10.48
N THR A 37 -16.78 7.39 -10.05
CA THR A 37 -16.48 8.75 -10.55
C THR A 37 -15.07 9.24 -10.18
N LEU A 38 -14.40 8.56 -9.25
CA LEU A 38 -13.06 8.91 -8.77
C LEU A 38 -11.94 8.13 -9.50
N ALA A 39 -12.29 7.17 -10.35
CA ALA A 39 -11.33 6.38 -11.12
C ALA A 39 -10.51 7.23 -12.09
N ARG A 40 -9.29 6.78 -12.39
CA ARG A 40 -8.39 7.44 -13.36
C ARG A 40 -7.94 6.46 -14.45
N PRO A 41 -8.81 6.09 -15.42
CA PRO A 41 -8.49 5.09 -16.44
C PRO A 41 -8.30 5.69 -17.86
N PRO A 42 -7.26 6.50 -18.12
CA PRO A 42 -7.08 7.13 -19.44
C PRO A 42 -6.85 6.15 -20.60
N ILE A 43 -6.58 4.86 -20.33
CA ILE A 43 -6.31 3.86 -21.37
C ILE A 43 -7.61 3.14 -21.75
N SER A 44 -8.30 2.56 -20.76
CA SER A 44 -9.50 1.76 -20.99
C SER A 44 -10.79 2.58 -21.06
N ASN A 45 -10.80 3.77 -20.44
CA ASN A 45 -12.01 4.53 -20.10
C ASN A 45 -13.05 3.74 -19.28
N TYR A 46 -12.64 2.61 -18.68
CA TYR A 46 -13.51 1.74 -17.90
C TYR A 46 -13.35 2.06 -16.41
N HIS A 47 -14.41 2.60 -15.81
CA HIS A 47 -14.39 3.11 -14.45
C HIS A 47 -14.84 2.05 -13.46
N VAL A 48 -13.92 1.59 -12.61
CA VAL A 48 -14.17 0.58 -11.58
C VAL A 48 -14.06 1.24 -10.20
N GLY A 49 -15.12 1.13 -9.42
CA GLY A 49 -15.19 1.55 -8.02
C GLY A 49 -15.43 0.36 -7.09
N ALA A 50 -14.92 0.48 -5.87
CA ALA A 50 -15.10 -0.46 -4.78
C ALA A 50 -15.31 0.27 -3.44
N ALA A 51 -16.04 -0.34 -2.52
CA ALA A 51 -16.26 0.14 -1.16
C ALA A 51 -16.12 -1.02 -0.17
N GLY A 52 -15.22 -0.89 0.81
CA GLY A 52 -14.89 -1.94 1.77
C GLY A 52 -15.05 -1.52 3.23
N LEU A 53 -15.53 -2.42 4.07
CA LEU A 53 -15.67 -2.24 5.51
C LEU A 53 -14.42 -2.73 6.24
N GLY A 54 -13.72 -1.83 6.91
CA GLY A 54 -12.61 -2.16 7.80
C GLY A 54 -13.08 -2.73 9.14
N SER A 55 -12.21 -3.47 9.83
CA SER A 55 -12.52 -4.02 11.16
C SER A 55 -12.67 -2.97 12.27
N ASP A 56 -12.29 -1.74 12.01
CA ASP A 56 -12.45 -0.58 12.90
C ASP A 56 -13.75 0.21 12.63
N GLY A 57 -14.60 -0.29 11.73
CA GLY A 57 -15.89 0.31 11.40
C GLY A 57 -15.82 1.42 10.33
N ARG A 58 -14.63 1.84 9.90
CA ARG A 58 -14.48 2.79 8.78
C ARG A 58 -14.81 2.11 7.46
N ILE A 59 -15.31 2.89 6.50
CA ILE A 59 -15.50 2.45 5.11
C ILE A 59 -14.42 3.10 4.24
N PHE A 60 -13.76 2.29 3.42
CA PHE A 60 -12.74 2.72 2.49
C PHE A 60 -13.23 2.58 1.07
N LEU A 61 -12.89 3.54 0.21
CA LEU A 61 -13.15 3.45 -1.21
C LEU A 61 -11.87 3.03 -1.95
N GLY A 62 -12.07 2.35 -3.07
CA GLY A 62 -11.02 1.98 -4.01
C GLY A 62 -11.45 2.22 -5.44
N VAL A 63 -10.49 2.59 -6.29
CA VAL A 63 -10.71 2.85 -7.71
C VAL A 63 -9.55 2.38 -8.56
N ASN A 64 -9.78 2.10 -9.84
CA ASN A 64 -8.70 1.77 -10.75
C ASN A 64 -7.92 3.03 -11.20
N LEU A 65 -6.59 2.86 -11.30
CA LEU A 65 -5.64 3.85 -11.80
C LEU A 65 -4.85 3.24 -12.96
N GLU A 66 -4.76 3.95 -14.07
CA GLU A 66 -3.97 3.54 -15.24
C GLU A 66 -2.95 4.62 -15.59
N PHE A 67 -1.78 4.18 -16.05
CA PHE A 67 -0.64 5.07 -16.30
C PHE A 67 -0.20 4.97 -17.76
N SER A 68 -0.33 6.06 -18.51
CA SER A 68 0.07 6.12 -19.91
C SER A 68 1.60 6.07 -20.07
N GLY A 69 2.07 5.35 -21.09
CA GLY A 69 3.49 5.29 -21.46
C GLY A 69 4.36 4.38 -20.59
N VAL A 70 3.75 3.58 -19.72
CA VAL A 70 4.39 2.44 -19.03
C VAL A 70 3.64 1.15 -19.35
N PRO A 71 4.27 -0.04 -19.18
CA PRO A 71 3.58 -1.31 -19.35
C PRO A 71 2.36 -1.48 -18.42
N LEU A 72 1.37 -2.27 -18.85
CA LEU A 72 0.08 -2.45 -18.15
C LEU A 72 0.20 -3.01 -16.73
N HIS A 73 1.28 -3.71 -16.41
CA HIS A 73 1.51 -4.24 -15.06
C HIS A 73 1.78 -3.14 -14.01
N HIS A 74 1.90 -1.87 -14.42
CA HIS A 74 1.96 -0.74 -13.49
C HIS A 74 0.58 -0.27 -13.01
N SER A 75 -0.51 -0.64 -13.70
CA SER A 75 -1.86 -0.24 -13.34
C SER A 75 -2.26 -0.74 -11.94
N VAL A 76 -3.13 0.01 -11.27
CA VAL A 76 -3.70 -0.35 -9.96
C VAL A 76 -5.18 -0.65 -10.16
N HIS A 77 -5.62 -1.82 -9.72
CA HIS A 77 -7.04 -2.19 -9.78
C HIS A 77 -7.79 -1.64 -8.56
N ALA A 78 -9.12 -1.50 -8.65
CA ALA A 78 -9.93 -0.93 -7.57
C ALA A 78 -9.81 -1.70 -6.25
N GLU A 79 -9.67 -3.02 -6.33
CA GLU A 79 -9.48 -3.91 -5.18
C GLU A 79 -8.09 -3.76 -4.56
N GLN A 80 -7.04 -3.61 -5.39
CA GLN A 80 -5.69 -3.31 -4.89
C GLN A 80 -5.65 -1.94 -4.24
N PHE A 81 -6.26 -0.92 -4.86
CA PHE A 81 -6.41 0.41 -4.27
C PHE A 81 -7.10 0.32 -2.92
N LEU A 82 -8.25 -0.36 -2.85
CA LEU A 82 -9.03 -0.52 -1.64
C LEU A 82 -8.16 -1.08 -0.50
N VAL A 83 -7.55 -2.25 -0.71
CA VAL A 83 -6.68 -2.89 0.30
C VAL A 83 -5.51 -1.99 0.69
N THR A 84 -4.90 -1.31 -0.28
CA THR A 84 -3.79 -0.37 -0.03
C THR A 84 -4.21 0.84 0.80
N ASN A 85 -5.42 1.36 0.57
CA ASN A 85 -6.01 2.45 1.34
C ASN A 85 -6.28 2.03 2.80
N LEU A 86 -6.78 0.80 3.02
CA LEU A 86 -6.87 0.22 4.37
C LEU A 86 -5.49 0.10 5.04
N ALA A 87 -4.49 -0.42 4.30
CA ALA A 87 -3.14 -0.62 4.79
C ALA A 87 -2.49 0.70 5.23
N ALA A 88 -2.60 1.74 4.40
CA ALA A 88 -2.09 3.09 4.70
C ALA A 88 -2.74 3.69 5.96
N ALA A 89 -3.98 3.32 6.26
CA ALA A 89 -4.71 3.74 7.46
C ALA A 89 -4.49 2.82 8.68
N GLY A 90 -3.62 1.81 8.59
CA GLY A 90 -3.30 0.88 9.67
C GLY A 90 -4.44 -0.06 10.06
N VAL A 91 -5.38 -0.33 9.15
CA VAL A 91 -6.54 -1.19 9.44
C VAL A 91 -6.17 -2.66 9.23
N PRO A 92 -6.26 -3.50 10.26
CA PRO A 92 -5.68 -4.84 10.20
C PRO A 92 -6.50 -5.86 9.40
N ARG A 93 -7.79 -5.58 9.14
CA ARG A 93 -8.67 -6.51 8.41
C ARG A 93 -9.71 -5.79 7.57
N LEU A 94 -9.92 -6.31 6.36
CA LEU A 94 -11.08 -6.05 5.52
C LEU A 94 -12.16 -7.10 5.83
N LEU A 95 -13.37 -6.67 6.20
CA LEU A 95 -14.46 -7.57 6.59
C LEU A 95 -15.33 -7.97 5.40
N ALA A 96 -15.65 -7.03 4.53
CA ALA A 96 -16.45 -7.22 3.34
C ALA A 96 -16.20 -6.07 2.36
N PHE A 97 -16.41 -6.29 1.06
CA PHE A 97 -16.43 -5.19 0.09
C PHE A 97 -17.46 -5.39 -1.02
N ALA A 98 -17.91 -4.28 -1.59
CA ALA A 98 -18.69 -4.25 -2.82
C ALA A 98 -17.83 -3.66 -3.94
N VAL A 99 -18.02 -4.13 -5.17
CA VAL A 99 -17.28 -3.70 -6.35
C VAL A 99 -18.21 -3.61 -7.56
N SER A 100 -17.92 -2.64 -8.42
CA SER A 100 -18.69 -2.39 -9.65
C SER A 100 -18.73 -3.61 -10.56
N SER A 101 -17.57 -4.18 -10.86
CA SER A 101 -17.44 -5.32 -11.78
C SER A 101 -16.77 -6.51 -11.12
N ALA A 102 -16.96 -7.71 -11.68
CA ALA A 102 -16.42 -8.93 -11.10
C ALA A 102 -14.88 -8.86 -10.98
N PRO A 103 -14.29 -9.13 -9.80
CA PRO A 103 -12.85 -9.10 -9.65
C PRO A 103 -12.15 -10.03 -10.63
N CYS A 104 -11.10 -9.56 -11.31
CA CYS A 104 -10.32 -10.38 -12.22
C CYS A 104 -9.43 -11.38 -11.45
N GLY A 105 -8.86 -12.37 -12.15
CA GLY A 105 -8.00 -13.38 -11.52
C GLY A 105 -6.83 -12.79 -10.72
N HIS A 106 -6.22 -11.71 -11.24
CA HIS A 106 -5.15 -10.97 -10.56
C HIS A 106 -5.59 -10.42 -9.19
N CYS A 107 -6.76 -9.77 -9.11
CA CYS A 107 -7.29 -9.24 -7.86
C CYS A 107 -7.73 -10.35 -6.90
N ARG A 108 -8.38 -11.41 -7.40
CA ARG A 108 -8.74 -12.57 -6.57
C ARG A 108 -7.50 -13.19 -5.91
N GLN A 109 -6.41 -13.25 -6.67
CA GLN A 109 -5.13 -13.78 -6.19
C GLN A 109 -4.44 -12.83 -5.21
N PHE A 110 -4.42 -11.53 -5.48
CA PHE A 110 -3.89 -10.52 -4.54
C PHE A 110 -4.63 -10.54 -3.19
N LEU A 111 -5.96 -10.75 -3.21
CA LEU A 111 -6.76 -10.86 -2.00
C LEU A 111 -6.43 -12.11 -1.14
N GLN A 112 -5.75 -13.13 -1.70
CA GLN A 112 -5.28 -14.29 -0.91
C GLN A 112 -4.21 -13.92 0.11
N GLU A 113 -3.56 -12.76 -0.05
CA GLU A 113 -2.57 -12.26 0.91
C GLU A 113 -3.21 -11.81 2.24
N LEU A 114 -4.54 -11.72 2.32
CA LEU A 114 -5.25 -11.34 3.53
C LEU A 114 -5.47 -12.55 4.46
N ARG A 115 -5.38 -12.34 5.77
CA ARG A 115 -5.75 -13.35 6.75
C ARG A 115 -7.23 -13.73 6.58
N ASN A 116 -7.52 -15.04 6.54
CA ASN A 116 -8.86 -15.59 6.31
C ASN A 116 -9.51 -15.17 4.98
N ALA A 117 -8.71 -14.94 3.93
CA ALA A 117 -9.17 -14.53 2.61
C ALA A 117 -10.34 -15.36 2.06
N SER A 118 -10.39 -16.67 2.31
CA SER A 118 -11.47 -17.56 1.83
C SER A 118 -12.87 -17.16 2.29
N HIS A 119 -12.99 -16.47 3.43
CA HIS A 119 -14.25 -16.01 4.03
C HIS A 119 -14.58 -14.56 3.70
N LEU A 120 -13.69 -13.82 3.04
CA LEU A 120 -13.91 -12.43 2.66
C LEU A 120 -15.17 -12.30 1.80
N GLN A 121 -16.13 -11.51 2.26
CA GLN A 121 -17.42 -11.33 1.61
C GLN A 121 -17.36 -10.27 0.51
N ILE A 122 -17.87 -10.61 -0.68
CA ILE A 122 -17.78 -9.79 -1.89
C ILE A 122 -19.17 -9.63 -2.52
N CYS A 123 -19.58 -8.40 -2.79
CA CYS A 123 -20.79 -8.08 -3.56
C CYS A 123 -20.39 -7.44 -4.91
N ILE A 124 -20.92 -7.96 -6.02
CA ILE A 124 -20.69 -7.41 -7.37
C ILE A 124 -21.95 -6.66 -7.81
N THR A 125 -21.84 -5.37 -8.16
CA THR A 125 -23.02 -4.53 -8.41
C THR A 125 -23.52 -4.55 -9.85
N GLU A 126 -22.66 -4.73 -10.86
CA GLU A 126 -23.06 -4.77 -12.29
C GLU A 126 -23.98 -5.96 -12.64
N GLN A 127 -24.05 -6.99 -11.80
CA GLN A 127 -24.94 -8.14 -12.02
C GLN A 127 -26.39 -7.93 -11.51
N GLN A 128 -26.73 -6.73 -11.00
CA GLN A 128 -28.00 -6.47 -10.31
C GLN A 128 -29.23 -6.27 -11.19
N ASP A 129 -29.09 -6.10 -12.51
CA ASP A 129 -30.26 -5.97 -13.41
C ASP A 129 -31.13 -7.24 -13.48
N THR A 130 -30.65 -8.39 -12.97
CA THR A 130 -31.36 -9.67 -13.04
C THR A 130 -31.75 -10.28 -11.68
N LYS A 131 -31.24 -9.76 -10.56
CA LYS A 131 -31.61 -10.21 -9.21
C LYS A 131 -31.54 -9.06 -8.20
N PRO A 132 -32.64 -8.74 -7.50
CA PRO A 132 -32.70 -7.65 -6.51
C PRO A 132 -32.00 -7.96 -5.18
N ASN A 133 -31.29 -9.09 -5.07
CA ASN A 133 -30.58 -9.49 -3.86
C ASN A 133 -29.07 -9.28 -4.05
N SER A 134 -28.54 -8.29 -3.34
CA SER A 134 -27.12 -7.95 -3.20
C SER A 134 -26.40 -9.01 -2.36
N ASP A 135 -26.46 -10.26 -2.79
CA ASP A 135 -25.91 -11.38 -2.02
C ASP A 135 -24.39 -11.27 -2.03
N PHE A 136 -23.83 -11.13 -0.84
CA PHE A 136 -22.40 -11.26 -0.64
C PHE A 136 -22.01 -12.72 -0.76
N ILE A 137 -20.99 -12.98 -1.58
CA ILE A 137 -20.41 -14.30 -1.75
C ILE A 137 -18.99 -14.33 -1.19
N PRO A 138 -18.53 -15.44 -0.61
CA PRO A 138 -17.16 -15.54 -0.14
C PRO A 138 -16.18 -15.58 -1.34
N LEU A 139 -14.96 -15.08 -1.15
CA LEU A 139 -13.89 -15.14 -2.16
C LEU A 139 -13.62 -16.58 -2.65
N SER A 140 -13.77 -17.57 -1.77
CA SER A 140 -13.65 -19.00 -2.12
C SER A 140 -14.63 -19.47 -3.20
N SER A 141 -15.78 -18.80 -3.37
CA SER A 141 -16.73 -19.09 -4.45
C SER A 141 -16.24 -18.63 -5.83
N ILE A 142 -15.38 -17.61 -5.89
CA ILE A 142 -14.85 -17.07 -7.16
C ILE A 142 -13.38 -17.42 -7.39
N LEU A 143 -12.69 -17.98 -6.41
CA LEU A 143 -11.35 -18.57 -6.53
C LEU A 143 -11.28 -19.89 -5.75
N PRO A 144 -11.84 -20.99 -6.30
CA PRO A 144 -11.77 -22.30 -5.67
C PRO A 144 -10.35 -22.88 -5.76
N ASN A 145 -9.92 -23.60 -4.72
CA ASN A 145 -8.59 -24.20 -4.60
C ASN A 145 -7.45 -23.21 -4.90
N PRO A 146 -7.40 -22.07 -4.17
CA PRO A 146 -6.41 -21.04 -4.43
C PRO A 146 -5.01 -21.54 -4.10
N PHE A 147 -4.02 -21.04 -4.85
CA PHE A 147 -2.64 -20.95 -4.38
C PHE A 147 -2.51 -19.68 -3.52
N GLY A 148 -1.75 -19.70 -2.43
CA GLY A 148 -1.65 -18.56 -1.52
C GLY A 148 -0.52 -18.65 -0.50
N PRO A 149 -0.51 -17.76 0.51
CA PRO A 149 0.57 -17.66 1.48
C PRO A 149 0.91 -18.99 2.16
N PHE A 150 -0.10 -19.79 2.54
CA PHE A 150 0.09 -21.04 3.28
C PHE A 150 0.66 -22.20 2.43
N ASP A 151 0.82 -22.02 1.12
CA ASP A 151 1.57 -22.96 0.27
C ASP A 151 3.09 -22.71 0.34
N LEU A 152 3.51 -21.51 0.78
CA LEU A 152 4.90 -21.06 0.80
C LEU A 152 5.43 -20.70 2.19
N LEU A 153 4.55 -20.29 3.10
CA LEU A 153 4.85 -19.71 4.41
C LEU A 153 4.23 -20.54 5.53
N ASP A 154 4.76 -20.40 6.75
CA ASP A 154 4.13 -20.97 7.94
C ASP A 154 2.90 -20.16 8.39
N ASN A 155 2.08 -20.76 9.25
CA ASN A 155 0.83 -20.16 9.71
C ASN A 155 1.01 -18.91 10.59
N GLU A 156 2.19 -18.75 11.21
CA GLU A 156 2.50 -17.68 12.16
C GLU A 156 3.05 -16.43 11.45
N THR A 157 3.46 -16.56 10.19
CA THR A 157 3.94 -15.44 9.39
C THR A 157 2.86 -14.36 9.28
N PRO A 158 3.16 -13.10 9.63
CA PRO A 158 2.22 -11.99 9.45
C PRO A 158 1.85 -11.83 7.98
N LEU A 159 0.57 -11.63 7.71
CA LEU A 159 0.03 -11.49 6.36
C LEU A 159 -0.25 -10.02 6.01
N LEU A 160 -0.72 -9.75 4.78
CA LEU A 160 -1.03 -8.39 4.35
C LEU A 160 -2.11 -7.78 5.26
N LEU A 161 -1.95 -6.49 5.59
CA LEU A 161 -2.68 -5.70 6.59
C LEU A 161 -2.29 -5.93 8.05
N GLU A 162 -1.62 -7.03 8.39
CA GLU A 162 -1.14 -7.24 9.75
C GLU A 162 0.13 -6.41 10.03
N PRO A 163 0.49 -6.15 11.29
CA PRO A 163 1.68 -5.36 11.61
C PRO A 163 2.98 -6.02 11.12
N HIS A 164 3.81 -5.25 10.42
CA HIS A 164 5.15 -5.65 9.97
C HIS A 164 6.21 -4.76 10.61
N HIS A 165 7.39 -5.31 10.87
CA HIS A 165 8.56 -4.54 11.29
C HIS A 165 9.84 -5.17 10.73
N ASN A 166 10.26 -4.70 9.55
CA ASN A 166 11.40 -5.27 8.82
C ASN A 166 12.79 -4.93 9.41
N GLY A 167 12.87 -4.12 10.47
CA GLY A 167 14.13 -3.86 11.19
C GLY A 167 15.16 -3.07 10.38
N LEU A 168 14.69 -2.28 9.42
CA LEU A 168 15.51 -1.47 8.53
C LEU A 168 15.90 -0.17 9.23
N SER A 169 17.15 0.24 9.00
CA SER A 169 17.70 1.49 9.49
C SER A 169 18.51 2.19 8.40
N LEU A 170 18.54 3.52 8.46
CA LEU A 170 19.37 4.34 7.58
C LEU A 170 20.76 4.52 8.21
N LEU A 171 21.81 4.24 7.44
CA LEU A 171 23.21 4.42 7.88
C LEU A 171 23.51 5.88 8.31
N SER A 172 22.79 6.85 7.77
CA SER A 172 22.91 8.28 8.11
C SER A 172 22.28 8.64 9.46
N VAL A 173 21.23 7.93 9.90
CA VAL A 173 20.44 8.25 11.10
C VAL A 173 20.95 7.50 12.34
N SER A 174 21.66 6.39 12.17
CA SER A 174 22.26 5.62 13.28
C SER A 174 23.32 6.40 14.08
N ASN A 175 23.86 7.50 13.55
CA ASN A 175 24.83 8.36 14.24
C ASN A 175 24.23 9.66 14.79
N THR A 176 22.94 9.91 14.63
CA THR A 176 22.27 11.07 15.24
C THR A 176 21.62 10.67 16.55
N LYS A 177 22.22 11.09 17.68
CA LYS A 177 21.40 11.38 18.87
C LYS A 177 20.37 12.42 18.45
N ILE A 178 19.09 12.05 18.54
CA ILE A 178 17.96 12.98 18.46
C ILE A 178 18.29 14.17 19.38
N PRO A 179 18.14 15.43 18.93
CA PRO A 179 18.73 16.55 19.65
C PRO A 179 18.06 16.74 21.00
N ASN A 180 18.85 16.56 22.06
CA ASN A 180 18.86 17.46 23.20
C ASN A 180 20.30 17.92 23.38
N GLY A 181 20.63 19.05 22.74
CA GLY A 181 21.93 19.70 22.88
C GLY A 181 23.06 19.07 22.05
N ILE A 182 23.64 19.89 21.19
CA ILE A 182 24.89 19.63 20.46
C ILE A 182 25.98 19.14 21.43
N THR A 183 26.61 18.00 21.15
CA THR A 183 28.06 17.73 21.38
C THR A 183 28.41 16.26 21.07
N ASN A 184 29.05 16.02 19.93
CA ASN A 184 30.46 15.65 19.85
C ASN A 184 30.80 14.98 18.51
N LEU A 185 31.73 15.63 17.81
CA LEU A 185 32.35 15.25 16.56
C LEU A 185 33.21 13.99 16.73
N CYS A 186 33.10 13.04 15.80
CA CYS A 186 34.14 12.06 15.53
C CYS A 186 34.53 12.08 14.04
N ASN A 187 35.84 12.10 13.82
CA ASN A 187 36.53 12.21 12.54
C ASN A 187 36.24 11.02 11.63
N GLY A 188 35.78 11.29 10.40
CA GLY A 188 35.74 10.29 9.33
C GLY A 188 34.54 10.42 8.39
N ASN A 189 34.51 11.48 7.59
CA ASN A 189 33.77 11.57 6.33
C ASN A 189 32.24 11.31 6.35
N CYS A 190 31.52 11.88 7.33
CA CYS A 190 30.06 11.99 7.24
C CYS A 190 29.68 12.99 6.14
N ARG A 191 29.13 12.53 5.02
CA ARG A 191 28.31 13.33 4.09
C ARG A 191 26.98 13.74 4.78
N LEU A 192 27.07 14.42 5.92
CA LEU A 192 25.93 15.09 6.58
C LEU A 192 26.02 16.61 6.42
N LEU A 193 26.82 17.07 5.46
CA LEU A 193 26.82 18.46 5.03
C LEU A 193 25.61 18.66 4.10
N GLU A 194 24.65 19.47 4.56
CA GLU A 194 23.61 20.14 3.76
C GLU A 194 22.43 19.29 3.26
N LYS A 195 21.90 18.32 4.03
CA LYS A 195 20.52 17.85 3.74
C LYS A 195 19.49 18.83 4.30
N ASN A 196 18.60 19.26 3.42
CA ASN A 196 17.42 20.05 3.78
C ASN A 196 16.51 19.22 4.73
N GLU A 197 15.92 19.86 5.74
CA GLU A 197 14.94 19.26 6.67
C GLU A 197 13.84 18.45 5.94
N PHE A 198 13.37 18.96 4.80
CA PHE A 198 12.36 18.30 3.98
C PHE A 198 12.83 16.98 3.32
N GLU A 199 14.12 16.86 2.97
CA GLU A 199 14.65 15.61 2.42
C GLU A 199 14.73 14.54 3.51
N LEU A 200 15.08 14.93 4.73
CA LEU A 200 15.13 14.02 5.87
C LEU A 200 13.73 13.50 6.24
N GLU A 201 12.70 14.35 6.21
CA GLU A 201 11.32 13.93 6.43
C GLU A 201 10.85 12.88 5.41
N LEU A 202 11.18 13.08 4.13
CA LEU A 202 10.88 12.11 3.06
C LEU A 202 11.61 10.78 3.26
N GLU A 203 12.89 10.82 3.65
CA GLU A 203 13.67 9.61 3.95
C GLU A 203 13.10 8.82 5.13
N ILE A 204 12.73 9.50 6.21
CA ILE A 204 12.09 8.88 7.38
C ILE A 204 10.75 8.27 6.99
N ALA A 205 9.93 9.00 6.23
CA ALA A 205 8.63 8.52 5.76
C ALA A 205 8.76 7.28 4.86
N ALA A 206 9.73 7.26 3.95
CA ALA A 206 9.99 6.11 3.08
C ALA A 206 10.54 4.91 3.87
N LEU A 207 11.38 5.15 4.89
CA LEU A 207 11.89 4.11 5.78
C LEU A 207 10.77 3.47 6.61
N GLU A 208 9.85 4.28 7.16
CA GLU A 208 8.67 3.78 7.85
C GLU A 208 7.82 2.89 6.93
N ALA A 209 7.62 3.33 5.68
CA ALA A 209 6.89 2.54 4.69
C ALA A 209 7.61 1.20 4.39
N ALA A 210 8.93 1.21 4.26
CA ALA A 210 9.72 -0.01 4.04
C ALA A 210 9.69 -0.94 5.27
N ASN A 211 9.71 -0.39 6.49
CA ASN A 211 9.59 -1.18 7.71
C ASN A 211 8.22 -1.86 7.85
N ASN A 212 7.18 -1.24 7.32
CA ASN A 212 5.81 -1.77 7.32
C ASN A 212 5.45 -2.60 6.07
N SER A 213 6.38 -2.79 5.11
CA SER A 213 6.09 -3.52 3.87
C SER A 213 5.92 -5.02 4.08
N HIS A 214 5.00 -5.62 3.32
CA HIS A 214 4.77 -7.07 3.27
C HIS A 214 5.64 -7.66 2.15
N ALA A 215 6.79 -8.24 2.51
CA ALA A 215 7.72 -8.86 1.56
C ALA A 215 8.28 -10.22 2.03
N PRO A 216 7.42 -11.17 2.44
CA PRO A 216 7.88 -12.43 3.03
C PRO A 216 8.51 -13.39 2.01
N TYR A 217 8.27 -13.21 0.71
CA TYR A 217 8.70 -14.17 -0.31
C TYR A 217 10.11 -13.85 -0.82
N SER A 218 10.38 -12.58 -1.14
CA SER A 218 11.69 -12.15 -1.62
C SER A 218 12.64 -11.73 -0.51
N GLY A 219 12.13 -11.40 0.68
CA GLY A 219 12.91 -10.76 1.74
C GLY A 219 13.48 -9.39 1.33
N CYS A 220 12.83 -8.71 0.38
CA CYS A 220 13.24 -7.41 -0.18
C CYS A 220 12.21 -6.31 0.19
N PRO A 221 12.12 -5.91 1.47
CA PRO A 221 11.23 -4.84 1.89
C PRO A 221 11.62 -3.51 1.24
N SER A 222 10.63 -2.73 0.85
CA SER A 222 10.83 -1.42 0.23
C SER A 222 9.64 -0.50 0.47
N GLY A 223 9.90 0.80 0.44
CA GLY A 223 8.91 1.83 0.72
C GLY A 223 9.23 3.11 -0.02
N VAL A 224 8.19 3.84 -0.40
CA VAL A 224 8.29 5.11 -1.11
C VAL A 224 7.54 6.18 -0.32
N ALA A 225 8.13 7.38 -0.26
CA ALA A 225 7.43 8.59 0.15
C ALA A 225 7.40 9.57 -1.02
N LEU A 226 6.26 10.20 -1.25
CA LEU A 226 6.05 11.25 -2.26
C LEU A 226 5.65 12.54 -1.56
N ARG A 227 6.12 13.68 -2.07
CA ARG A 227 5.73 15.02 -1.64
C ARG A 227 5.03 15.77 -2.76
N ASP A 228 3.89 16.39 -2.45
CA ASP A 228 3.21 17.27 -3.39
C ASP A 228 3.69 18.74 -3.32
N SER A 229 3.20 19.57 -4.23
CA SER A 229 3.54 21.01 -4.29
C SER A 229 3.10 21.82 -3.06
N GLU A 230 2.22 21.26 -2.23
CA GLU A 230 1.77 21.86 -0.96
C GLU A 230 2.59 21.36 0.24
N GLY A 231 3.55 20.46 0.01
CA GLY A 231 4.41 19.90 1.05
C GLY A 231 3.82 18.69 1.78
N ARG A 232 2.65 18.17 1.36
CA ARG A 232 2.05 16.99 1.98
C ARG A 232 2.81 15.74 1.56
N ILE A 233 3.03 14.82 2.52
CA ILE A 233 3.78 13.57 2.32
C ILE A 233 2.82 12.39 2.27
N TYR A 234 3.02 11.51 1.29
CA TYR A 234 2.24 10.30 1.06
C TYR A 234 3.18 9.09 1.02
N LYS A 235 2.91 8.09 1.85
CA LYS A 235 3.75 6.90 2.02
C LYS A 235 3.11 5.69 1.34
N GLY A 236 3.93 4.85 0.73
CA GLY A 236 3.53 3.60 0.10
C GLY A 236 4.49 2.47 0.43
N SER A 237 3.95 1.42 1.02
CA SER A 237 4.69 0.19 1.33
C SER A 237 4.57 -0.81 0.18
N TYR A 238 5.64 -1.56 -0.07
CA TYR A 238 5.59 -2.71 -0.98
C TYR A 238 4.68 -3.82 -0.42
N MET A 239 3.91 -4.47 -1.30
CA MET A 239 2.97 -5.53 -0.93
C MET A 239 3.14 -6.70 -1.89
N GLU A 240 3.86 -7.72 -1.46
CA GLU A 240 4.07 -8.91 -2.27
C GLU A 240 2.84 -9.81 -2.31
N SER A 241 2.77 -10.63 -3.36
CA SER A 241 1.88 -11.77 -3.42
C SER A 241 2.65 -13.06 -3.64
N ALA A 242 2.15 -14.17 -3.07
CA ALA A 242 2.64 -15.52 -3.30
C ALA A 242 2.74 -15.85 -4.79
N ALA A 243 1.84 -15.31 -5.61
CA ALA A 243 1.83 -15.51 -7.06
C ALA A 243 2.73 -14.54 -7.84
N TYR A 244 3.52 -13.72 -7.14
CA TYR A 244 4.50 -12.74 -7.64
C TYR A 244 3.90 -11.61 -8.50
N ASN A 245 3.33 -11.91 -9.66
CA ASN A 245 2.77 -10.91 -10.58
C ASN A 245 1.69 -10.00 -9.93
N PRO A 246 0.87 -10.48 -8.98
CA PRO A 246 -0.10 -9.62 -8.29
C PRO A 246 0.49 -8.63 -7.28
N SER A 247 1.79 -8.71 -7.00
CA SER A 247 2.47 -7.79 -6.08
C SER A 247 2.27 -6.34 -6.49
N LEU A 248 2.02 -5.46 -5.52
CA LEU A 248 1.84 -4.04 -5.74
C LEU A 248 3.10 -3.28 -5.32
N GLY A 249 3.70 -2.56 -6.27
CA GLY A 249 4.92 -1.79 -6.06
C GLY A 249 4.73 -0.61 -5.08
N PRO A 250 5.80 -0.19 -4.38
CA PRO A 250 5.70 0.87 -3.37
C PRO A 250 5.35 2.24 -3.97
N VAL A 251 5.76 2.52 -5.22
CA VAL A 251 5.35 3.76 -5.92
C VAL A 251 3.85 3.77 -6.16
N GLN A 252 3.27 2.67 -6.66
CA GLN A 252 1.83 2.54 -6.84
C GLN A 252 1.09 2.75 -5.51
N ALA A 253 1.59 2.15 -4.42
CA ALA A 253 1.01 2.33 -3.10
C ALA A 253 1.06 3.80 -2.62
N ALA A 254 2.16 4.51 -2.88
CA ALA A 254 2.28 5.93 -2.53
C ALA A 254 1.37 6.81 -3.41
N VAL A 255 1.18 6.45 -4.68
CA VAL A 255 0.21 7.11 -5.57
C VAL A 255 -1.22 6.87 -5.11
N VAL A 256 -1.56 5.67 -4.62
CA VAL A 256 -2.86 5.40 -3.99
C VAL A 256 -3.07 6.34 -2.80
N ALA A 257 -2.09 6.47 -1.91
CA ALA A 257 -2.16 7.40 -0.77
C ALA A 257 -2.30 8.86 -1.22
N PHE A 258 -1.59 9.28 -2.27
CA PHE A 258 -1.73 10.61 -2.88
C PHE A 258 -3.16 10.85 -3.38
N VAL A 259 -3.73 9.92 -4.15
CA VAL A 259 -5.10 10.04 -4.67
C VAL A 259 -6.12 10.04 -3.54
N ALA A 260 -5.98 9.12 -2.58
CA ALA A 260 -6.88 9.00 -1.42
C ALA A 260 -6.85 10.23 -0.52
N GLY A 261 -5.69 10.88 -0.39
CA GLY A 261 -5.48 12.12 0.36
C GLY A 261 -5.94 13.40 -0.35
N GLY A 262 -6.63 13.28 -1.49
CA GLY A 262 -7.13 14.42 -2.26
C GLY A 262 -6.07 15.07 -3.17
N GLY A 263 -5.02 14.34 -3.52
CA GLY A 263 -4.06 14.76 -4.52
C GLY A 263 -4.72 14.95 -5.89
N GLY A 264 -4.41 16.08 -6.54
CA GLY A 264 -4.92 16.43 -7.86
C GLY A 264 -4.30 15.60 -8.98
N GLY A 265 -3.90 16.27 -10.07
CA GLY A 265 -3.12 15.63 -11.13
C GLY A 265 -1.73 15.21 -10.64
N TYR A 266 -1.14 14.20 -11.29
CA TYR A 266 0.14 13.62 -10.87
C TYR A 266 1.30 14.62 -11.00
N GLU A 267 1.18 15.65 -11.84
CA GLU A 267 2.12 16.75 -11.96
C GLU A 267 2.31 17.57 -10.66
N GLY A 268 1.37 17.44 -9.72
CA GLY A 268 1.48 18.01 -8.38
C GLY A 268 2.51 17.29 -7.50
N ILE A 269 2.99 16.11 -7.88
CA ILE A 269 4.04 15.37 -7.16
C ILE A 269 5.40 15.96 -7.54
N VAL A 270 6.07 16.62 -6.60
CA VAL A 270 7.31 17.39 -6.86
C VAL A 270 8.57 16.75 -6.28
N GLY A 271 8.43 15.79 -5.38
CA GLY A 271 9.58 15.05 -4.84
C GLY A 271 9.20 13.65 -4.39
N GLY A 272 10.19 12.77 -4.31
CA GLY A 272 10.01 11.45 -3.74
C GLY A 272 11.31 10.74 -3.38
N VAL A 273 11.20 9.79 -2.47
CA VAL A 273 12.31 8.95 -2.03
C VAL A 273 11.86 7.50 -2.00
N LEU A 274 12.66 6.60 -2.59
CA LEU A 274 12.58 5.17 -2.38
C LEU A 274 13.60 4.74 -1.31
N VAL A 275 13.15 3.92 -0.37
CA VAL A 275 14.01 3.15 0.52
C VAL A 275 13.90 1.68 0.14
N GLU A 276 15.03 1.05 -0.16
CA GLU A 276 15.15 -0.40 -0.39
C GLU A 276 16.48 -0.92 0.17
N ARG A 277 16.60 -2.24 0.34
CA ARG A 277 17.83 -2.85 0.87
C ARG A 277 18.97 -2.80 -0.15
N GLU A 278 20.19 -2.52 0.31
CA GLU A 278 21.37 -2.63 -0.54
C GLU A 278 21.58 -4.08 -1.00
N GLY A 279 21.73 -4.30 -2.32
CA GLY A 279 21.90 -5.63 -2.89
C GLY A 279 20.65 -6.52 -2.84
N ALA A 280 19.45 -5.93 -2.72
CA ALA A 280 18.19 -6.67 -2.77
C ALA A 280 18.06 -7.52 -4.05
N ALA A 281 17.56 -8.75 -3.91
CA ALA A 281 17.31 -9.64 -5.04
C ALA A 281 16.20 -9.12 -5.97
N VAL A 282 15.23 -8.41 -5.38
CA VAL A 282 14.19 -7.66 -6.09
C VAL A 282 14.43 -6.17 -5.86
N ARG A 283 14.70 -5.43 -6.94
CA ARG A 283 14.95 -3.98 -6.90
C ARG A 283 13.79 -3.21 -7.52
N GLN A 284 13.41 -2.10 -6.89
CA GLN A 284 12.33 -1.23 -7.31
C GLN A 284 12.81 0.05 -7.99
N GLU A 285 14.09 0.40 -7.87
CA GLU A 285 14.63 1.69 -8.34
C GLU A 285 14.29 2.02 -9.80
N ASP A 286 14.63 1.15 -10.74
CA ASP A 286 14.52 1.47 -12.17
C ASP A 286 13.04 1.57 -12.61
N THR A 287 12.19 0.71 -12.07
CA THR A 287 10.74 0.72 -12.34
C THR A 287 10.06 1.91 -11.67
N ALA A 288 10.51 2.31 -10.48
CA ALA A 288 10.06 3.50 -9.79
C ALA A 288 10.41 4.77 -10.56
N ARG A 289 11.66 4.89 -11.02
CA ARG A 289 12.12 6.00 -11.87
C ARG A 289 11.33 6.07 -13.17
N LEU A 290 11.09 4.93 -13.82
CA LEU A 290 10.30 4.85 -15.05
C LEU A 290 8.88 5.40 -14.83
N LEU A 291 8.17 4.89 -13.81
CA LEU A 291 6.79 5.30 -13.54
C LEU A 291 6.70 6.79 -13.19
N LEU A 292 7.53 7.27 -12.27
CA LEU A 292 7.52 8.68 -11.84
C LEU A 292 7.90 9.63 -12.98
N LYS A 293 8.87 9.26 -13.82
CA LYS A 293 9.21 10.04 -15.01
C LYS A 293 8.03 10.21 -15.95
N MET A 294 7.15 9.21 -16.05
CA MET A 294 5.98 9.27 -16.94
C MET A 294 4.82 10.07 -16.34
N ILE A 295 4.55 9.94 -15.05
CA ILE A 295 3.39 10.59 -14.42
C ILE A 295 3.71 11.99 -13.84
N SER A 296 4.95 12.23 -13.42
CA SER A 296 5.43 13.53 -12.94
C SER A 296 6.90 13.76 -13.33
N PRO A 297 7.17 14.24 -14.56
CA PRO A 297 8.54 14.45 -15.05
C PRO A 297 9.37 15.47 -14.25
N LYS A 298 8.72 16.30 -13.42
CA LYS A 298 9.37 17.31 -12.58
C LYS A 298 9.65 16.81 -11.15
N CYS A 299 9.23 15.60 -10.81
CA CYS A 299 9.47 15.00 -9.51
C CYS A 299 10.98 14.76 -9.34
N ASP A 300 11.56 15.39 -8.31
CA ASP A 300 12.92 15.08 -7.88
C ASP A 300 12.91 13.77 -7.08
N PHE A 301 13.50 12.71 -7.63
CA PHE A 301 13.39 11.36 -7.09
C PHE A 301 14.73 10.76 -6.67
N GLY A 302 14.87 10.58 -5.35
CA GLY A 302 16.03 9.97 -4.70
C GLY A 302 15.83 8.49 -4.39
N VAL A 303 16.95 7.78 -4.20
CA VAL A 303 16.97 6.40 -3.71
C VAL A 303 17.95 6.32 -2.56
N VAL A 304 17.52 5.70 -1.47
CA VAL A 304 18.32 5.51 -0.27
C VAL A 304 18.36 4.03 0.05
N HIS A 305 19.57 3.51 0.20
CA HIS A 305 19.76 2.12 0.58
C HIS A 305 19.82 1.97 2.10
N CYS A 306 19.04 1.04 2.62
CA CYS A 306 18.98 0.71 4.04
C CYS A 306 19.70 -0.60 4.35
N VAL A 307 20.06 -0.75 5.63
CA VAL A 307 20.61 -1.98 6.18
C VAL A 307 19.66 -2.54 7.24
N SER A 308 19.56 -3.86 7.32
CA SER A 308 18.91 -4.50 8.46
C SER A 308 19.82 -4.37 9.67
N ALA A 309 19.26 -3.97 10.82
CA ALA A 309 20.00 -4.02 12.06
C ALA A 309 20.44 -5.48 12.30
N SER A 310 21.75 -5.74 12.25
CA SER A 310 22.27 -7.04 12.64
C SER A 310 21.90 -7.26 14.11
N ASN A 311 21.15 -8.31 14.42
CA ASN A 311 21.11 -8.84 15.78
C ASN A 311 22.56 -9.15 16.17
N GLY A 312 23.17 -8.24 16.93
CA GLY A 312 24.48 -8.43 17.53
C GLY A 312 24.39 -9.56 18.54
N CYS A 313 24.65 -10.78 18.09
CA CYS A 313 25.24 -11.92 18.83
C CYS A 313 25.11 -13.19 17.98
N LYS A 314 25.97 -13.37 16.98
CA LYS A 314 26.46 -14.73 16.74
C LYS A 314 27.50 -14.98 17.83
N ARG A 315 27.12 -15.72 18.87
CA ARG A 315 28.14 -16.42 19.68
C ARG A 315 28.77 -17.43 18.74
N ASP A 316 30.00 -17.18 18.34
CA ASP A 316 30.88 -18.21 17.79
C ASP A 316 31.07 -19.27 18.87
N SER A 317 30.19 -20.28 18.89
CA SER A 317 30.42 -21.52 19.62
C SER A 317 31.19 -22.48 18.71
N SER A 318 32.47 -22.18 18.53
CA SER A 318 33.46 -23.14 18.02
C SER A 318 34.86 -22.69 18.43
N ASN A 319 35.17 -22.83 19.71
CA ASN A 319 36.51 -23.15 20.18
C ASN A 319 36.35 -24.35 21.12
N GLY A 320 36.41 -25.55 20.55
CA GLY A 320 36.72 -26.74 21.32
C GLY A 320 38.20 -26.68 21.66
N CYS A 321 38.51 -26.48 22.93
CA CYS A 321 39.82 -26.80 23.47
C CYS A 321 39.96 -28.31 23.62
N GLU A 322 41.21 -28.75 23.46
CA GLU A 322 41.79 -30.08 23.66
C GLU A 322 41.30 -30.83 24.92
#